data_AF-A0A3B8MF18-F1
#
_entry.id   AF-A0A3B8MF18-F1
#
_cell.length_a   1.000
_cell.length_b   1.000
_cell.length_c   1.000
_cell.angle_alpha   90.00
_cell.angle_beta   90.00
_cell.angle_gamma   90.00
#
_symmetry.space_group_name_H-M   'P 1'
#
loop_
_entity.id
_entity.type
_entity.pdbx_description
1 polymer ?
#
loop_
_entity_poly.entity_id
_entity_poly.type
_entity_poly.pdbx_seq_one_letter_code
_entity_poly.pdbx_strand_id
1 'polypeptide(L)'
;MRIKSIEAFPVDLSPKVQRQVYQNEGRQPASPMARYPKYQGKRSSWMANWPNVGCVITAEDGKFGFGVGGFSGPVCPIINEHFAEHLVGESCFATERHFDVMMRISAPYGSVGLASYAISAVDLALWDLKGKLLERPAY
;
A
#
# COMPACT_ATOMS: atom_id res chain seq x y z
N MET A 1 -1.58 -8.74 23.14
CA MET A 1 -0.91 -8.87 21.84
C MET A 1 -0.69 -7.49 21.26
N ARG A 2 0.57 -7.03 21.23
CA ARG A 2 0.94 -5.72 20.68
C ARG A 2 1.77 -5.85 19.41
N ILE A 3 1.83 -4.77 18.64
CA ILE A 3 2.67 -4.63 17.47
C ILE A 3 4.11 -4.46 17.93
N LYS A 4 5.00 -5.34 17.48
CA LYS A 4 6.44 -5.30 17.77
C LYS A 4 7.21 -4.47 16.74
N SER A 5 6.88 -4.61 15.46
CA SER A 5 7.52 -3.84 14.38
C SER A 5 6.60 -3.69 13.17
N ILE A 6 6.85 -2.65 12.38
CA ILE A 6 6.22 -2.37 11.09
C ILE A 6 7.33 -2.08 10.10
N GLU A 7 7.34 -2.78 8.97
CA GLU A 7 8.35 -2.64 7.92
C GLU A 7 7.69 -2.60 6.54
N ALA A 8 7.92 -1.54 5.79
CA ALA A 8 7.51 -1.36 4.41
C ALA A 8 8.70 -1.34 3.45
N PHE A 9 8.59 -2.07 2.34
CA PHE A 9 9.64 -2.19 1.34
C PHE A 9 9.08 -2.30 -0.08
N PRO A 10 9.85 -1.90 -1.10
CA PRO A 10 9.47 -2.13 -2.50
C PRO A 10 9.40 -3.62 -2.81
N VAL A 11 8.32 -4.05 -3.46
CA VAL A 11 8.14 -5.42 -3.93
C VAL A 11 7.73 -5.43 -5.40
N ASP A 12 8.36 -6.31 -6.17
CA ASP A 12 7.96 -6.58 -7.55
C ASP A 12 6.91 -7.69 -7.56
N LEU A 13 5.68 -7.31 -7.90
CA LEU A 13 4.55 -8.23 -8.08
C LEU A 13 4.16 -8.38 -9.54
N SER A 14 5.04 -7.97 -10.46
CA SER A 14 4.79 -8.08 -11.90
C SER A 14 4.56 -9.55 -12.25
N PRO A 15 3.44 -9.88 -12.95
CA PRO A 15 3.18 -11.25 -13.33
C PRO A 15 4.29 -11.73 -14.27
N LYS A 16 4.85 -12.91 -13.98
CA LYS A 16 5.92 -13.53 -14.78
C LYS A 16 5.52 -13.80 -16.23
N VAL A 17 4.21 -13.90 -16.51
CA VAL A 17 3.66 -14.09 -17.85
C VAL A 17 2.77 -12.89 -18.20
N GLN A 18 3.20 -12.10 -19.17
CA GLN A 18 2.37 -11.06 -19.76
C GLN A 18 1.31 -11.71 -20.63
N ARG A 19 0.05 -11.70 -20.16
CA ARG A 19 -1.10 -12.03 -21.01
C ARG A 19 -1.22 -10.98 -22.09
N GLN A 20 -1.53 -11.40 -23.32
CA GLN A 20 -1.95 -10.48 -24.38
C GLN A 20 -3.16 -9.69 -23.86
N VAL A 21 -2.96 -8.40 -23.64
CA VAL A 21 -4.01 -7.46 -23.25
C VAL A 21 -4.87 -7.16 -24.47
N TYR A 22 -6.12 -6.76 -24.26
CA TYR A 22 -7.06 -6.28 -25.29
C TYR A 22 -6.34 -5.54 -26.43
N GLN A 23 -6.50 -6.04 -27.66
CA GLN A 23 -5.89 -5.41 -28.83
C GLN A 23 -6.59 -4.08 -29.07
N ASN A 24 -5.93 -3.00 -28.67
CA ASN A 24 -6.30 -1.66 -29.08
C ASN A 24 -5.96 -1.53 -30.58
N GLU A 25 -6.93 -1.73 -31.47
CA GLU A 25 -6.86 -1.56 -32.93
C GLU A 25 -6.42 -0.13 -33.33
N GLY A 26 -5.18 0.28 -32.99
CA GLY A 26 -4.70 1.66 -33.10
C GLY A 26 -5.39 2.67 -32.17
N ARG A 27 -6.41 2.27 -31.38
CA ARG A 27 -7.13 3.16 -30.48
C ARG A 27 -6.26 3.54 -29.28
N GLN A 28 -6.05 4.84 -29.08
CA GLN A 28 -5.39 5.32 -27.87
C GLN A 28 -6.39 5.37 -26.72
N PRO A 29 -6.12 4.70 -25.58
CA PRO A 29 -6.94 4.84 -24.39
C PRO A 29 -7.01 6.31 -23.97
N ALA A 30 -8.21 6.80 -23.66
CA ALA A 30 -8.38 8.15 -23.11
C ALA A 30 -7.49 8.32 -21.87
N SER A 31 -6.71 9.39 -21.84
CA SER A 31 -5.80 9.66 -20.73
C SER A 31 -5.79 11.16 -20.39
N PRO A 32 -5.51 11.53 -19.13
CA PRO A 32 -5.34 12.93 -18.74
C PRO A 32 -4.26 13.65 -19.54
N MET A 33 -3.27 12.91 -20.05
CA MET A 33 -2.14 13.44 -20.82
C MET A 33 -2.39 13.49 -22.33
N ALA A 34 -3.59 13.12 -22.81
CA ALA A 34 -3.92 13.03 -24.24
C ALA A 34 -3.74 14.37 -25.00
N ARG A 35 -3.86 15.51 -24.30
CA ARG A 35 -3.63 16.85 -24.86
C ARG A 35 -2.19 17.05 -25.37
N TYR A 36 -1.23 16.29 -24.89
CA TYR A 36 0.19 16.49 -25.16
C TYR A 36 0.73 15.39 -26.10
N PRO A 37 1.14 15.72 -27.33
CA PRO A 37 1.60 14.73 -28.31
C PRO A 37 2.71 13.81 -27.81
N LYS A 38 3.61 14.32 -26.96
CA LYS A 38 4.71 13.55 -26.35
C LYS A 38 4.26 12.30 -25.59
N TYR A 39 3.07 12.31 -24.99
CA TYR A 39 2.59 11.25 -24.09
C TYR A 39 1.50 10.36 -24.69
N GLN A 40 1.15 10.61 -25.95
CA GLN A 40 0.14 9.85 -26.68
C GLN A 40 0.61 8.42 -26.95
N GLY A 41 -0.33 7.48 -26.99
CA GLY A 41 -0.11 6.08 -27.38
C GLY A 41 0.58 5.20 -26.33
N LYS A 42 1.23 5.78 -25.32
CA LYS A 42 1.93 5.03 -24.26
C LYS A 42 1.68 5.63 -22.89
N ARG A 43 0.77 5.03 -22.10
CA ARG A 43 0.45 5.51 -20.74
C ARG A 43 1.66 5.51 -19.80
N SER A 44 2.58 4.56 -19.97
CA SER A 44 3.82 4.51 -19.17
C SER A 44 4.82 5.64 -19.49
N SER A 45 4.59 6.45 -20.53
CA SER A 45 5.48 7.58 -20.87
C SER A 45 5.50 8.71 -19.84
N TRP A 46 4.49 8.78 -18.96
CA TRP A 46 4.34 9.82 -17.93
C TRP A 46 4.10 9.27 -16.53
N MET A 47 4.05 7.95 -16.35
CA MET A 47 3.89 7.33 -15.04
C MET A 47 5.23 7.21 -14.32
N ALA A 48 5.22 7.39 -13.00
CA ALA A 48 6.39 7.07 -12.18
C ALA A 48 6.66 5.56 -12.20
N ASN A 49 7.94 5.18 -12.25
CA ASN A 49 8.38 3.78 -12.24
C ASN A 49 8.64 3.29 -10.82
N TRP A 50 7.63 3.42 -9.94
CA TRP A 50 7.71 2.88 -8.57
C TRP A 50 7.10 1.48 -8.51
N PRO A 51 7.80 0.49 -7.93
CA PRO A 51 7.22 -0.81 -7.63
C PRO A 51 6.03 -0.73 -6.67
N ASN A 52 5.43 -1.88 -6.39
CA ASN A 52 4.46 -2.01 -5.32
C ASN A 52 5.14 -1.96 -3.95
N VAL A 53 4.32 -1.81 -2.92
CA VAL A 53 4.72 -1.81 -1.50
C VAL A 53 4.34 -3.16 -0.90
N GLY A 54 5.28 -3.80 -0.23
CA GLY A 54 5.00 -4.83 0.77
C GLY A 54 5.10 -4.22 2.15
N CYS A 55 4.09 -4.45 3.00
CA CYS A 55 4.06 -4.02 4.39
C CYS A 55 3.95 -5.24 5.29
N VAL A 56 4.88 -5.42 6.22
CA VAL A 56 4.89 -6.48 7.21
C VAL A 56 4.69 -5.89 8.59
N ILE A 57 3.71 -6.41 9.33
CA ILE A 57 3.48 -6.05 10.73
C ILE A 57 3.68 -7.28 11.58
N THR A 58 4.63 -7.23 12.50
CA THR A 58 4.99 -8.35 13.38
C THR A 58 4.45 -8.11 14.77
N ALA A 59 3.76 -9.10 15.34
CA ALA A 59 3.30 -9.10 16.73
C ALA A 59 4.40 -9.59 17.70
N GLU A 60 4.20 -9.35 18.99
CA GLU A 60 5.12 -9.79 20.05
C GLU A 60 5.37 -11.32 20.06
N ASP A 61 4.39 -12.12 19.65
CA ASP A 61 4.50 -13.58 19.58
C ASP A 61 5.17 -14.09 18.28
N GLY A 62 5.65 -13.18 17.44
CA GLY A 62 6.33 -13.49 16.19
C GLY A 62 5.40 -13.77 15.00
N LYS A 63 4.08 -13.82 15.19
CA LYS A 63 3.16 -13.86 14.04
C LYS A 63 3.22 -12.53 13.31
N PHE A 64 3.09 -12.58 12.00
CA PHE A 64 3.10 -11.39 11.16
C PHE A 64 1.93 -11.38 10.18
N GLY A 65 1.45 -10.18 9.89
CA GLY A 65 0.54 -9.93 8.78
C GLY A 65 1.27 -9.26 7.62
N PHE A 66 0.75 -9.45 6.41
CA PHE A 66 1.28 -8.89 5.18
C PHE A 66 0.20 -8.13 4.41
N GLY A 67 0.53 -6.90 4.01
CA GLY A 67 -0.32 -6.02 3.23
C GLY A 67 0.41 -5.52 1.98
N VAL A 68 -0.36 -5.24 0.93
CA VAL A 68 0.18 -4.77 -0.35
C VAL A 68 -0.40 -3.39 -0.69
N GLY A 69 0.46 -2.50 -1.18
CA GLY A 69 0.09 -1.17 -1.68
C GLY A 69 0.79 -0.83 -3.00
N GLY A 70 0.50 0.37 -3.52
CA GLY A 70 1.15 0.91 -4.71
C GLY A 70 2.14 2.03 -4.37
N PHE A 71 2.92 2.46 -5.37
CA PHE A 71 3.76 3.67 -5.32
C PHE A 71 4.83 3.66 -4.22
N SER A 72 5.68 2.63 -4.20
CA SER A 72 6.63 2.42 -3.09
C SER A 72 7.62 3.53 -2.81
N GLY A 73 8.03 4.30 -3.83
CA GLY A 73 8.95 5.43 -3.66
C GLY A 73 8.52 6.38 -2.54
N PRO A 74 7.34 7.02 -2.64
CA PRO A 74 6.82 7.87 -1.56
C PRO A 74 6.10 7.12 -0.43
N VAL A 75 5.55 5.92 -0.68
CA VAL A 75 4.70 5.25 0.32
C VAL A 75 5.51 4.55 1.42
N CYS A 76 6.65 3.93 1.10
CA CYS A 76 7.45 3.24 2.13
C CYS A 76 7.92 4.19 3.25
N PRO A 77 8.46 5.40 2.97
CA PRO A 77 8.82 6.35 4.02
C PRO A 77 7.63 6.78 4.89
N ILE A 78 6.44 6.98 4.32
CA ILE A 78 5.24 7.32 5.10
C ILE A 78 4.94 6.22 6.13
N ILE A 79 5.07 4.94 5.75
CA ILE A 79 4.83 3.84 6.66
C ILE A 79 5.96 3.75 7.70
N ASN A 80 7.21 3.71 7.26
CA ASN A 80 8.37 3.42 8.12
C ASN A 80 8.73 4.56 9.06
N GLU A 81 8.62 5.81 8.60
CA GLU A 81 9.14 6.99 9.30
C GLU A 81 8.03 7.80 9.98
N HIS A 82 6.76 7.54 9.67
CA HIS A 82 5.66 8.28 10.27
C HIS A 82 4.62 7.36 10.92
N PHE A 83 4.00 6.44 10.18
CA PHE A 83 2.95 5.60 10.78
C PHE A 83 3.49 4.63 11.82
N ALA A 84 4.68 4.06 11.59
CA ALA A 84 5.30 3.13 12.53
C ALA A 84 5.54 3.76 13.92
N GLU A 85 5.91 5.04 14.00
CA GLU A 85 6.15 5.76 15.26
C GLU A 85 4.92 5.78 16.18
N HIS A 86 3.72 5.72 15.60
CA HIS A 86 2.46 5.82 16.34
C HIS A 86 1.77 4.47 16.59
N LEU A 87 2.07 3.44 15.78
CA LEU A 87 1.39 2.15 15.84
C LEU A 87 2.21 1.08 16.59
N VAL A 88 3.54 1.16 16.57
CA VAL A 88 4.38 0.18 17.29
C VAL A 88 4.13 0.30 18.80
N GLY A 89 3.97 -0.85 19.47
CA GLY A 89 3.63 -0.95 20.89
C GLY A 89 2.13 -0.94 21.19
N GLU A 90 1.28 -0.58 20.21
CA GLU A 90 -0.17 -0.59 20.35
C GLU A 90 -0.78 -1.99 20.07
N SER A 91 -2.06 -2.18 20.41
CA SER A 91 -2.77 -3.45 20.24
C SER A 91 -2.95 -3.83 18.77
N CYS A 92 -2.66 -5.09 18.41
CA CYS A 92 -2.92 -5.61 17.05
C CYS A 92 -4.42 -5.66 16.69
N PHE A 93 -5.32 -5.61 17.68
CA PHE A 93 -6.77 -5.73 17.47
C PHE A 93 -7.47 -4.39 17.25
N ALA A 94 -6.78 -3.27 17.48
CA ALA A 94 -7.35 -1.93 17.45
C ALA A 94 -7.39 -1.32 16.04
N THR A 95 -7.87 -2.08 15.04
CA THR A 95 -7.85 -1.70 13.61
C THR A 95 -8.50 -0.35 13.34
N GLU A 96 -9.70 -0.09 13.89
CA GLU A 96 -10.40 1.19 13.72
C GLU A 96 -9.64 2.39 14.30
N ARG A 97 -8.99 2.20 15.46
CA ARG A 97 -8.15 3.23 16.07
C ARG A 97 -6.94 3.52 15.19
N HIS A 98 -6.29 2.48 14.67
CA HIS A 98 -5.12 2.62 13.79
C HIS A 98 -5.47 3.37 12.52
N PHE A 99 -6.61 3.04 11.91
CA PHE A 99 -7.13 3.77 10.76
C PHE A 99 -7.38 5.26 11.09
N ASP A 100 -8.10 5.56 12.17
CA ASP A 100 -8.39 6.96 12.57
C ASP A 100 -7.10 7.73 12.89
N VAL A 101 -6.15 7.14 13.61
CA VAL A 101 -4.84 7.75 13.90
C VAL A 101 -4.11 8.06 12.60
N MET A 102 -3.92 7.09 11.70
CA MET A 102 -3.20 7.31 10.44
C MET A 102 -3.88 8.36 9.56
N MET A 103 -5.21 8.39 9.52
CA MET A 103 -5.99 9.42 8.82
C MET A 103 -5.74 10.82 9.39
N ARG A 104 -5.72 10.97 10.72
CA ARG A 104 -5.52 12.26 11.39
C ARG A 104 -4.10 12.78 11.29
N ILE A 105 -3.10 11.92 11.55
CA ILE A 105 -1.69 12.34 11.51
C ILE A 105 -1.24 12.68 10.09
N SER A 106 -1.86 12.08 9.06
CA SER A 106 -1.56 12.39 7.65
C SER A 106 -2.26 13.65 7.13
N ALA A 107 -3.20 14.23 7.88
CA ALA A 107 -3.96 15.40 7.45
C ALA A 107 -3.10 16.60 6.97
N PRO A 108 -1.93 16.93 7.58
CA PRO A 108 -1.09 18.04 7.12
C PRO A 108 -0.56 17.91 5.69
N TYR A 109 -0.42 16.68 5.16
CA TYR A 109 -0.03 16.42 3.77
C TYR A 109 -1.13 15.72 2.95
N GLY A 110 -2.34 15.68 3.50
CA GLY A 110 -3.53 15.07 2.91
C GLY A 110 -3.63 13.56 3.16
N SER A 111 -4.81 13.12 3.61
CA SER A 111 -5.09 11.70 3.87
C SER A 111 -5.57 10.92 2.63
N VAL A 112 -5.59 11.57 1.46
CA VAL A 112 -5.98 10.98 0.16
C VAL A 112 -4.75 10.74 -0.71
N GLY A 113 -4.91 9.97 -1.79
CA GLY A 113 -3.80 9.69 -2.71
C GLY A 113 -2.71 8.85 -2.03
N LEU A 114 -1.47 9.31 -2.02
CA LEU A 114 -0.32 8.54 -1.51
C LEU A 114 -0.47 8.13 -0.04
N ALA A 115 -1.01 9.02 0.80
CA ALA A 115 -1.29 8.68 2.20
C ALA A 115 -2.33 7.55 2.31
N SER A 116 -3.40 7.59 1.52
CA SER A 116 -4.39 6.51 1.51
C SER A 116 -3.81 5.17 1.06
N TYR A 117 -2.85 5.15 0.12
CA TYR A 117 -2.13 3.91 -0.24
C TYR A 117 -1.30 3.37 0.92
N ALA A 118 -0.64 4.24 1.69
CA ALA A 118 0.08 3.83 2.90
C ALA A 118 -0.88 3.25 3.95
N ILE A 119 -2.00 3.93 4.20
CA ILE A 119 -3.04 3.50 5.16
C ILE A 119 -3.57 2.13 4.76
N SER A 120 -3.92 1.93 3.50
CA SER A 120 -4.43 0.65 3.00
C SER A 120 -3.41 -0.49 3.13
N ALA A 121 -2.12 -0.24 2.85
CA ALA A 121 -1.10 -1.27 2.98
C ALA A 121 -0.94 -1.73 4.45
N VAL A 122 -0.95 -0.78 5.40
CA VAL A 122 -0.90 -1.07 6.84
C VAL A 122 -2.18 -1.77 7.30
N ASP A 123 -3.36 -1.29 6.89
CA ASP A 123 -4.65 -1.87 7.29
C ASP A 123 -4.80 -3.32 6.81
N LEU A 124 -4.44 -3.61 5.56
CA LEU A 124 -4.41 -4.99 5.04
C LEU A 124 -3.47 -5.90 5.85
N ALA A 125 -2.29 -5.39 6.22
CA ALA A 125 -1.35 -6.15 7.06
C ALA A 125 -1.92 -6.39 8.47
N LEU A 126 -2.62 -5.42 9.05
CA LEU A 126 -3.29 -5.57 10.34
C LEU A 126 -4.42 -6.61 10.27
N TRP A 127 -5.23 -6.61 9.22
CA TRP A 127 -6.30 -7.59 9.04
C TRP A 127 -5.77 -9.00 8.81
N ASP A 128 -4.72 -9.17 8.01
CA ASP A 128 -4.06 -10.47 7.83
C ASP A 128 -3.46 -10.97 9.16
N LEU A 129 -2.78 -10.10 9.92
CA LEU A 129 -2.27 -10.43 11.25
C LEU A 129 -3.39 -10.82 12.21
N LYS A 130 -4.50 -10.07 12.22
CA LYS A 130 -5.66 -10.33 13.08
C LYS A 130 -6.30 -11.68 12.77
N GLY A 131 -6.47 -12.04 11.50
CA GLY A 131 -6.95 -13.36 11.10
C GLY A 131 -6.03 -14.48 11.59
N LYS A 132 -4.71 -14.33 11.41
CA LYS A 132 -3.70 -15.28 11.90
C LYS A 132 -3.67 -15.41 13.42
N LEU A 133 -3.87 -14.31 14.16
CA LEU A 133 -3.95 -14.31 15.62
C LEU A 133 -5.21 -14.99 16.14
N LEU A 134 -6.32 -14.89 15.40
CA LEU A 134 -7.61 -15.48 15.75
C LEU A 134 -7.81 -16.88 15.17
N GLU A 135 -6.89 -17.35 14.33
CA GLU A 135 -7.00 -18.60 13.56
C GLU A 135 -8.27 -18.64 12.70
N ARG A 136 -8.59 -17.51 12.07
CA ARG A 136 -9.76 -17.35 11.21
C ARG A 136 -9.40 -16.68 9.88
N PRO A 137 -10.13 -17.00 8.80
CA PRO A 137 -10.12 -16.15 7.62
C PRO A 137 -10.67 -14.75 7.98
N ALA A 138 -10.39 -13.77 7.13
CA ALA A 138 -10.87 -12.40 7.35
C ALA A 138 -12.39 -12.23 7.14
N TYR A 139 -13.05 -13.17 6.45
CA TYR A 139 -14.48 -13.15 6.13
C TYR A 139 -15.34 -13.93 7.13
#